data_AF-A0A957U4W8-F1
#
_entry.id   AF-A0A957U4W8-F1
#
_cell.length_a   1.000
_cell.length_b   1.000
_cell.length_c   1.000
_cell.angle_alpha   90.00
_cell.angle_beta   90.00
_cell.angle_gamma   90.00
#
_symmetry.space_group_name_H-M   'P 1'
#
loop_
_entity.id
_entity.type
_entity.pdbx_description
1 polymer ?
#
loop_
_entity_poly.entity_id
_entity_poly.type
_entity_poly.pdbx_seq_one_letter_code
_entity_poly.pdbx_strand_id
1 'polypeptide(L)'
;EYLMEVGLAYIDFAVRNPDFFNLMFSSPATGVPAEMSPSEAIAEMTVEGSSFGLLLTAIQRGIDQGVFITKPGYELLEMAFSAWSIVHGMALLRIGHLANFPMNFAPVEREALRRFGLGLGQGADAGE
;
A
#
# COMPACT_ATOMS: atom_id res chain seq x y z
N GLU A 1 1.10 13.37 -4.43
CA GLU A 1 -0.30 13.27 -4.87
C GLU A 1 -0.67 11.89 -5.43
N TYR A 2 -0.13 11.41 -6.56
CA TYR A 2 -0.62 10.16 -7.20
C TYR A 2 -0.63 8.92 -6.29
N LEU A 3 0.48 8.59 -5.61
CA LEU A 3 0.55 7.47 -4.66
C LEU A 3 -0.51 7.56 -3.54
N MET A 4 -0.74 8.78 -3.04
CA MET A 4 -1.72 9.02 -1.97
C MET A 4 -3.14 8.73 -2.46
N GLU A 5 -3.51 9.19 -3.66
CA GLU A 5 -4.84 8.94 -4.23
C GLU A 5 -5.06 7.45 -4.54
N VAL A 6 -4.03 6.72 -4.99
CA VAL A 6 -4.08 5.26 -5.11
C VAL A 6 -4.34 4.61 -3.75
N GLY A 7 -3.65 5.06 -2.69
CA GLY A 7 -3.84 4.56 -1.33
C GLY A 7 -5.24 4.84 -0.77
N LEU A 8 -5.78 6.04 -0.99
CA LEU A 8 -7.14 6.39 -0.58
C LEU A 8 -8.18 5.53 -1.32
N ALA A 9 -7.99 5.30 -2.62
CA ALA A 9 -8.87 4.42 -3.41
C ALA A 9 -8.85 2.97 -2.91
N TYR A 10 -7.70 2.47 -2.46
CA TYR A 10 -7.56 1.13 -1.86
C TYR A 10 -8.37 1.01 -0.56
N ILE A 11 -8.26 2.00 0.34
CA ILE A 11 -9.02 2.03 1.61
C ILE A 11 -10.52 2.13 1.33
N ASP A 12 -10.91 3.00 0.39
CA ASP A 12 -12.30 3.21 0.02
C ASP A 12 -12.92 1.95 -0.60
N PHE A 13 -12.16 1.23 -1.45
CA PHE A 13 -12.59 -0.08 -1.95
C PHE A 13 -12.94 -1.05 -0.81
N ALA A 14 -12.09 -1.15 0.21
CA ALA A 14 -12.34 -2.02 1.36
C ALA A 14 -13.62 -1.63 2.11
N VAL A 15 -13.81 -0.33 2.37
CA VAL A 15 -15.00 0.18 3.09
C VAL A 15 -16.29 -0.06 2.29
N ARG A 16 -16.26 0.10 0.97
CA ARG A 16 -17.43 -0.16 0.10
C ARG A 16 -17.70 -1.65 -0.11
N ASN A 17 -16.68 -2.50 0.04
CA ASN A 17 -16.72 -3.92 -0.32
C ASN A 17 -16.06 -4.81 0.76
N PRO A 18 -16.50 -4.75 2.03
CA PRO A 18 -15.81 -5.40 3.14
C PRO A 18 -15.75 -6.93 2.99
N ASP A 19 -16.80 -7.56 2.46
CA ASP A 19 -16.83 -9.02 2.26
C ASP A 19 -15.82 -9.48 1.21
N PHE A 20 -15.70 -8.74 0.10
CA PHE A 20 -14.70 -9.02 -0.93
C PHE A 20 -13.29 -8.81 -0.39
N PHE A 21 -13.07 -7.73 0.37
CA PHE A 21 -11.76 -7.45 0.97
C PHE A 21 -11.36 -8.56 1.97
N ASN A 22 -12.28 -8.97 2.85
CA ASN A 22 -12.05 -10.06 3.78
C ASN A 22 -11.79 -11.37 3.06
N LEU A 23 -12.54 -11.69 2.00
CA LEU A 23 -12.32 -12.90 1.20
C LEU A 23 -10.90 -12.93 0.63
N MET A 24 -10.43 -11.82 0.04
CA MET A 24 -9.10 -11.74 -0.58
C MET A 24 -7.96 -11.92 0.41
N PHE A 25 -8.09 -11.39 1.63
CA PHE A 25 -6.95 -11.25 2.56
C PHE A 25 -7.05 -12.07 3.85
N SER A 26 -8.15 -12.78 4.10
CA SER A 26 -8.32 -13.61 5.31
C SER A 26 -8.13 -15.11 5.08
N SER A 27 -7.93 -15.53 3.82
CA SER A 27 -7.76 -16.93 3.45
C SER A 27 -6.42 -17.16 2.77
N PRO A 28 -5.58 -18.09 3.26
CA PRO A 28 -4.39 -18.52 2.54
C PRO A 28 -4.70 -19.08 1.14
N ALA A 29 -5.92 -19.60 0.92
CA ALA A 29 -6.33 -20.17 -0.36
C ALA A 29 -6.54 -19.13 -1.47
N THR A 30 -6.66 -17.85 -1.13
CA THR A 30 -6.73 -16.73 -2.09
C THR A 30 -5.43 -15.93 -2.17
N GLY A 31 -4.41 -16.35 -1.42
CA GLY A 31 -3.09 -15.75 -1.41
C GLY A 31 -2.12 -16.39 -2.39
N VAL A 32 -0.86 -15.97 -2.31
CA VAL A 32 0.25 -16.54 -3.09
C VAL A 32 0.50 -17.99 -2.65
N PRO A 33 0.52 -18.98 -3.57
CA PRO A 33 0.82 -20.38 -3.25
C PRO A 33 2.21 -20.56 -2.63
N ALA A 34 2.34 -21.44 -1.64
CA ALA A 34 3.59 -21.64 -0.90
C ALA A 34 4.71 -22.23 -1.77
N GLU A 35 4.36 -22.95 -2.84
CA GLU A 35 5.28 -23.60 -3.77
C GLU A 35 5.83 -22.65 -4.82
N MET A 36 5.29 -21.43 -4.91
CA MET A 36 5.66 -20.45 -5.92
C MET A 36 6.99 -19.78 -5.58
N SER A 37 7.88 -19.64 -6.56
CA SER A 37 9.10 -18.85 -6.37
C SER A 37 8.77 -17.36 -6.20
N PRO A 38 9.64 -16.57 -5.54
CA PRO A 38 9.41 -15.12 -5.39
C PRO A 38 9.17 -14.39 -6.72
N SER A 39 9.88 -14.77 -7.78
CA SER A 39 9.71 -14.18 -9.12
C SER A 39 8.34 -14.49 -9.74
N GLU A 40 7.85 -15.72 -9.57
CA GLU A 40 6.52 -16.11 -10.06
C GLU A 40 5.42 -15.39 -9.28
N ALA A 41 5.57 -15.27 -7.95
CA ALA A 41 4.65 -14.55 -7.10
C ALA A 41 4.53 -13.07 -7.48
N ILE A 42 5.67 -12.42 -7.72
CA ILE A 42 5.68 -11.03 -8.19
C ILE A 42 5.02 -10.92 -9.57
N ALA A 43 5.27 -11.85 -10.49
CA ALA A 43 4.66 -11.84 -11.82
C ALA A 43 3.13 -11.99 -11.74
N GLU A 44 2.62 -12.88 -10.90
CA GLU A 44 1.19 -13.05 -10.66
C GLU A 44 0.55 -11.81 -10.03
N MET A 45 1.21 -11.19 -9.06
CA MET A 45 0.73 -9.97 -8.41
C MET A 45 0.77 -8.73 -9.32
N THR A 46 1.48 -8.79 -10.45
CA THR A 46 1.70 -7.64 -11.36
C THR A 46 1.04 -7.80 -12.73
N VAL A 47 0.12 -8.77 -12.87
CA VAL A 47 -0.70 -8.92 -14.08
C VAL A 47 -1.47 -7.63 -14.40
N GLU A 48 -1.82 -7.45 -15.68
CA GLU A 48 -2.54 -6.28 -16.16
C GLU A 48 -3.86 -6.09 -15.38
N GLY A 49 -4.07 -4.86 -14.88
CA GLY A 49 -5.24 -4.52 -14.06
C GLY A 49 -5.08 -4.82 -12.56
N SER A 50 -3.96 -5.40 -12.10
CA SER A 50 -3.71 -5.62 -10.68
C SER A 50 -3.51 -4.30 -9.91
N SER A 51 -4.06 -4.23 -8.69
CA SER A 51 -3.84 -3.08 -7.79
C SER A 51 -2.39 -2.97 -7.32
N PHE A 52 -1.68 -4.10 -7.20
CA PHE A 52 -0.27 -4.12 -6.82
C PHE A 52 0.63 -3.62 -7.94
N GLY A 53 0.37 -3.98 -9.21
CA GLY A 53 1.07 -3.39 -10.36
C GLY A 53 0.89 -1.87 -10.46
N LEU A 54 -0.32 -1.36 -10.16
CA LEU A 54 -0.57 0.08 -10.08
C LEU A 54 0.25 0.77 -8.97
N LEU A 55 0.39 0.11 -7.81
CA LEU A 55 1.22 0.60 -6.71
C LEU A 55 2.71 0.68 -7.11
N LEU A 56 3.26 -0.40 -7.71
CA LEU A 56 4.64 -0.40 -8.19
C LEU A 56 4.88 0.74 -9.18
N THR A 57 3.94 0.94 -10.12
CA THR A 57 4.01 2.04 -11.09
C THR A 57 4.01 3.41 -10.40
N ALA A 58 3.19 3.59 -9.35
CA ALA A 58 3.14 4.83 -8.59
C ALA A 58 4.45 5.14 -7.86
N ILE A 59 5.07 4.12 -7.25
CA ILE A 59 6.35 4.24 -6.55
C ILE A 59 7.48 4.49 -7.56
N GLN A 60 7.56 3.69 -8.63
CA GLN A 60 8.60 3.84 -9.66
C GLN A 60 8.58 5.24 -10.27
N ARG A 61 7.39 5.77 -10.58
CA ARG A 61 7.25 7.15 -11.07
C ARG A 61 7.81 8.18 -10.09
N GLY A 62 7.60 7.99 -8.78
CA GLY A 62 8.15 8.91 -7.78
C GLY A 62 9.68 8.80 -7.65
N ILE A 63 10.24 7.60 -7.82
CA ILE A 63 11.68 7.37 -7.90
C ILE A 63 12.26 8.06 -9.14
N ASP A 64 11.68 7.83 -10.32
CA ASP A 64 12.13 8.41 -11.60
C ASP A 64 12.11 9.95 -11.59
N GLN A 65 11.18 10.54 -10.83
CA GLN A 65 11.05 11.98 -10.66
C GLN A 65 11.97 12.56 -9.56
N GLY A 66 12.73 11.72 -8.86
CA GLY A 66 13.57 12.13 -7.72
C GLY A 66 12.78 12.57 -6.49
N VAL A 67 11.49 12.27 -6.42
CA VAL A 67 10.62 12.60 -5.27
C VAL A 67 10.73 11.53 -4.18
N PHE A 68 10.96 10.28 -4.55
CA PHE A 68 11.26 9.19 -3.62
C PHE A 68 12.73 8.80 -3.73
N ILE A 69 13.41 8.66 -2.60
CA ILE A 69 14.85 8.45 -2.53
C ILE A 69 15.14 7.00 -2.16
N THR A 70 15.63 6.21 -3.12
CA THR A 70 16.04 4.82 -2.88
C THR A 70 17.31 4.75 -2.05
N LYS A 71 17.46 3.64 -1.31
CA LYS A 71 18.65 3.34 -0.50
C LYS A 71 18.99 1.85 -0.69
N PRO A 72 20.24 1.43 -0.45
CA PRO A 72 20.57 0.01 -0.43
C PRO A 72 19.65 -0.76 0.54
N GLY A 73 18.91 -1.75 0.01
CA GLY A 73 17.93 -2.53 0.78
C GLY A 73 16.58 -1.83 1.02
N TYR A 74 16.34 -0.67 0.41
CA TYR A 74 15.04 0.00 0.41
C TYR A 74 14.78 0.62 -0.96
N GLU A 75 14.44 -0.24 -1.90
CA GLU A 75 14.20 0.10 -3.30
C GLU A 75 12.70 -0.04 -3.62
N LEU A 76 12.36 -0.31 -4.88
CA LEU A 76 10.97 -0.32 -5.35
C LEU A 76 10.07 -1.26 -4.52
N LEU A 77 10.51 -2.51 -4.29
CA LEU A 77 9.68 -3.53 -3.65
C LEU A 77 9.48 -3.24 -2.16
N GLU A 78 10.51 -2.81 -1.44
CA GLU A 78 10.41 -2.50 -0.01
C GLU A 78 9.55 -1.25 0.23
N MET A 79 9.68 -0.23 -0.62
CA MET A 79 8.81 0.94 -0.61
C MET A 79 7.36 0.56 -0.89
N ALA A 80 7.11 -0.29 -1.89
CA ALA A 80 5.78 -0.76 -2.23
C ALA A 80 5.18 -1.61 -1.10
N PHE A 81 5.95 -2.52 -0.51
CA PHE A 81 5.51 -3.32 0.64
C PHE A 81 5.15 -2.43 1.84
N SER A 82 5.97 -1.40 2.12
CA SER A 82 5.71 -0.44 3.19
C SER A 82 4.42 0.37 2.93
N ALA A 83 4.27 0.89 1.72
CA ALA A 83 3.09 1.64 1.30
C ALA A 83 1.82 0.77 1.39
N TRP A 84 1.90 -0.47 0.91
CA TRP A 84 0.80 -1.42 0.95
C TRP A 84 0.42 -1.79 2.39
N SER A 85 1.39 -2.05 3.26
CA SER A 85 1.17 -2.38 4.66
C SER A 85 0.38 -1.29 5.39
N ILE A 86 0.66 -0.02 5.13
CA ILE A 86 -0.03 1.11 5.75
C ILE A 86 -1.50 1.16 5.31
N VAL A 87 -1.77 1.15 4.00
CA VAL A 87 -3.16 1.24 3.50
C VAL A 87 -3.95 -0.03 3.81
N HIS A 88 -3.29 -1.19 3.84
CA HIS A 88 -3.90 -2.45 4.23
C HIS A 88 -4.29 -2.47 5.71
N GLY A 89 -3.40 -2.01 6.60
CA GLY A 89 -3.71 -1.87 8.02
C GLY A 89 -4.85 -0.87 8.28
N MET A 90 -4.85 0.27 7.59
CA MET A 90 -5.96 1.23 7.65
C MET A 90 -7.27 0.60 7.18
N ALA A 91 -7.26 -0.11 6.05
CA ALA A 91 -8.43 -0.81 5.53
C ALA A 91 -9.00 -1.82 6.54
N LEU A 92 -8.16 -2.69 7.11
CA LEU A 92 -8.58 -3.66 8.12
C LEU A 92 -9.17 -3.01 9.38
N LEU A 93 -8.55 -1.92 9.86
CA LEU A 93 -9.10 -1.17 10.99
C LEU A 93 -10.48 -0.59 10.64
N ARG A 94 -10.63 -0.02 9.44
CA ARG A 94 -11.86 0.64 8.98
C ARG A 94 -13.03 -0.33 8.82
N ILE A 95 -12.79 -1.54 8.31
CA ILE A 95 -13.85 -2.54 8.14
C ILE A 95 -14.06 -3.41 9.38
N GLY A 96 -13.10 -3.41 10.31
CA GLY A 96 -13.10 -4.24 11.52
C GLY A 96 -13.24 -3.42 12.79
N HIS A 97 -12.16 -3.32 13.56
CA HIS A 97 -12.18 -2.81 14.95
C HIS A 97 -12.71 -1.37 15.08
N LEU A 98 -12.55 -0.54 14.04
CA LEU A 98 -12.99 0.86 14.04
C LEU A 98 -14.25 1.11 13.21
N ALA A 99 -14.95 0.07 12.74
CA ALA A 99 -16.13 0.22 11.87
C ALA A 99 -17.23 1.11 12.49
N ASN A 100 -17.40 1.03 13.82
CA ASN A 100 -18.38 1.83 14.57
C ASN A 100 -17.74 2.98 15.35
N PHE A 101 -16.47 3.28 15.12
CA PHE A 101 -15.79 4.35 15.82
C PHE A 101 -16.27 5.71 15.29
N PRO A 102 -16.80 6.62 16.12
CA PRO A 102 -17.47 7.85 15.68
C PRO A 102 -16.45 8.94 15.32
N MET A 103 -15.60 8.67 14.33
CA MET A 103 -14.57 9.57 13.81
C MET A 103 -14.76 9.78 12.30
N ASN A 104 -14.47 11.00 11.84
CA ASN A 104 -14.28 11.25 10.42
C ASN A 104 -12.86 10.85 10.01
N PHE A 105 -12.72 9.71 9.32
CA PHE A 105 -11.43 9.15 8.93
C PHE A 105 -10.79 9.84 7.73
N ALA A 106 -11.57 10.43 6.82
CA ALA A 106 -11.04 11.01 5.57
C ALA A 106 -9.88 12.00 5.77
N PRO A 107 -9.94 13.00 6.68
CA PRO A 107 -8.81 13.90 6.92
C PRO A 107 -7.62 13.20 7.60
N VAL A 108 -7.88 12.19 8.43
CA VAL A 108 -6.84 11.44 9.16
C VAL A 108 -6.05 10.55 8.20
N GLU A 109 -6.74 9.77 7.37
CA GLU A 109 -6.14 8.90 6.35
C GLU A 109 -5.33 9.72 5.34
N ARG A 110 -5.89 10.84 4.84
CA ARG A 110 -5.19 11.73 3.90
C ARG A 110 -3.90 12.29 4.49
N GLU A 111 -3.94 12.79 5.72
CA GLU A 111 -2.74 13.34 6.35
C GLU A 111 -1.69 12.25 6.63
N ALA A 112 -2.12 11.07 7.09
CA ALA A 112 -1.21 9.94 7.32
C ALA A 112 -0.49 9.51 6.03
N LEU A 113 -1.22 9.36 4.93
CA LEU A 113 -0.64 8.99 3.62
C LEU A 113 0.25 10.10 3.06
N ARG A 114 -0.13 11.38 3.24
CA ARG A 114 0.72 12.51 2.85
C ARG A 114 2.05 12.50 3.61
N ARG A 115 2.03 12.27 4.92
CA ARG A 115 3.24 12.19 5.76
C ARG A 115 4.10 11.01 5.38
N PHE A 116 3.50 9.85 5.15
CA PHE A 116 4.22 8.68 4.67
C PHE A 116 4.93 8.97 3.34
N GLY A 117 4.21 9.53 2.35
CA GLY A 117 4.79 9.88 1.05
C GLY A 117 5.92 10.91 1.13
N LEU A 118 5.83 11.89 2.04
CA LEU A 118 6.93 12.81 2.32
C LEU A 118 8.15 12.11 2.94
N GLY A 119 7.92 11.14 3.82
CA GLY A 119 8.99 10.33 4.42
C GLY A 119 9.79 9.52 3.40
N LEU A 120 9.15 9.05 2.32
CA LEU A 120 9.84 8.37 1.22
C LEU A 120 10.83 9.27 0.46
N GLY A 121 10.65 10.59 0.53
CA GLY A 121 11.54 11.57 -0.09
C GLY A 121 12.67 12.06 0.81
N GLN A 122 12.72 11.65 2.08
CA GLN A 122 13.74 12.12 3.03
C GLN A 122 14.92 11.14 3.11
N GLY A 123 16.12 11.66 2.84
CA GLY A 123 17.38 10.99 3.16
C GLY A 123 17.46 10.70 4.66
N ALA A 124 18.13 9.60 5.05
CA ALA A 124 18.37 9.31 6.44
C ALA A 124 19.53 10.19 6.95
N ASP A 125 19.32 11.51 6.99
CA ASP A 125 20.22 12.49 7.61
C ASP A 125 19.47 13.25 8.72
N ALA A 126 18.78 12.50 9.58
CA ALA A 126 18.14 13.03 10.77
C ALA A 126 18.34 12.04 11.93
N GLY A 127 19.59 11.85 12.36
CA GLY A 127 19.93 11.15 13.59
C GLY A 127 21.14 10.23 13.45
N GLU A 128 22.33 10.80 13.61
CA GLU A 128 23.40 10.14 14.37
C GLU A 128 23.11 10.26 15.87
#